data_AF-A0A3E0NS45-F1
#
_entry.id   AF-A0A3E0NS45-F1
#
_cell.length_a   1.000
_cell.length_b   1.000
_cell.length_c   1.000
_cell.angle_alpha   90.00
_cell.angle_beta   90.00
_cell.angle_gamma   90.00
#
_symmetry.space_group_name_H-M   'P 1'
#
loop_
_entity.id
_entity.type
_entity.pdbx_description
1 polymer ?
#
loop_
_entity_poly.entity_id
_entity_poly.type
_entity_poly.pdbx_seq_one_letter_code
_entity_poly.pdbx_strand_id
1 'polypeptide(L)'
;MATKPSFWLMKSEPESFSIQDLARSPKKTTDWSGVRNYQARNFMRDMTKGDRVLFYHSSADPSAVVGTSVVVKEAYPDHTALDPKDHHYDPKATKEKPIWEMVDIKLDEIFPEPLPLGELRKVKALADMELLRKGSRLSVQPVRPREFEVVVQLAGQAAGTAKRAAKKKAAPAAKPRKKRSSAR
;
A
#
# COMPACT_ATOMS: atom_id res chain seq x y z
N MET A 1 23.23 -13.86 10.52
CA MET A 1 23.21 -12.45 10.03
C MET A 1 21.76 -12.14 9.68
N ALA A 2 21.17 -11.09 10.24
CA ALA A 2 19.82 -10.68 9.83
C ALA A 2 19.90 -10.18 8.38
N THR A 3 19.25 -10.88 7.45
CA THR A 3 19.09 -10.42 6.07
C THR A 3 18.32 -9.11 6.09
N LYS A 4 18.78 -8.11 5.33
CA LYS A 4 18.00 -6.87 5.17
C LYS A 4 16.62 -7.24 4.59
N PRO A 5 15.52 -6.65 5.09
CA PRO A 5 14.19 -6.97 4.60
C PRO A 5 14.07 -6.60 3.12
N SER A 6 13.37 -7.44 2.37
CA SER A 6 12.94 -7.14 1.00
C SER A 6 11.72 -6.23 1.03
N PHE A 7 11.47 -5.54 -0.09
CA PHE A 7 10.38 -4.59 -0.22
C PHE A 7 9.47 -4.98 -1.38
N TRP A 8 8.17 -4.83 -1.15
CA TRP A 8 7.13 -5.29 -2.05
C TRP A 8 6.04 -4.24 -2.21
N LEU A 9 5.25 -4.37 -3.25
CA LEU A 9 3.99 -3.65 -3.43
C LEU A 9 2.89 -4.67 -3.71
N MET A 10 1.77 -4.55 -2.99
CA MET A 10 0.62 -5.44 -3.11
C MET A 10 -0.63 -4.61 -3.38
N LYS A 11 -1.33 -4.95 -4.47
CA LYS A 11 -2.51 -4.24 -4.95
C LYS A 11 -3.79 -4.90 -4.45
N SER A 12 -4.71 -4.09 -3.95
CA SER A 12 -6.08 -4.49 -3.63
C SER A 12 -7.05 -3.42 -4.11
N GLU A 13 -8.22 -3.83 -4.55
CA GLU A 13 -9.31 -2.91 -4.85
C GLU A 13 -10.01 -2.52 -3.54
N PRO A 14 -10.15 -1.23 -3.23
CA PRO A 14 -10.66 -0.79 -1.93
C PRO A 14 -12.12 -1.20 -1.67
N GLU A 15 -12.91 -1.45 -2.72
CA GLU A 15 -14.27 -1.97 -2.59
C GLU A 15 -14.29 -3.45 -2.17
N SER A 16 -13.25 -4.21 -2.51
CA SER A 16 -13.10 -5.61 -2.11
C SER A 16 -12.41 -5.73 -0.75
N PHE A 17 -11.26 -5.09 -0.59
CA PHE A 17 -10.50 -5.11 0.65
C PHE A 17 -9.56 -3.89 0.76
N SER A 18 -9.95 -2.90 1.55
CA SER A 18 -9.17 -1.67 1.77
C SER A 18 -8.13 -1.82 2.90
N ILE A 19 -7.25 -0.83 3.03
CA ILE A 19 -6.31 -0.78 4.17
C ILE A 19 -7.06 -0.54 5.51
N GLN A 20 -8.27 0.04 5.43
CA GLN A 20 -9.12 0.23 6.59
C GLN A 20 -9.80 -1.09 7.00
N ASP A 21 -10.08 -1.98 6.04
CA ASP A 21 -10.51 -3.35 6.34
C ASP A 21 -9.39 -4.09 7.05
N LEU A 22 -8.15 -4.04 6.54
CA LEU A 22 -6.97 -4.58 7.22
C LEU A 22 -6.81 -4.02 8.64
N ALA A 23 -7.07 -2.72 8.85
CA ALA A 23 -6.99 -2.11 10.17
C ALA A 23 -8.09 -2.61 11.14
N ARG A 24 -9.24 -3.02 10.62
CA ARG A 24 -10.35 -3.61 11.37
C ARG A 24 -10.20 -5.13 11.55
N SER A 25 -9.40 -5.79 10.73
CA SER A 25 -9.17 -7.23 10.82
C SER A 25 -8.60 -7.63 12.19
N PRO A 26 -8.89 -8.84 12.68
CA PRO A 26 -8.30 -9.36 13.92
C PRO A 26 -6.77 -9.23 13.90
N LYS A 27 -6.20 -8.67 14.98
CA LYS A 27 -4.76 -8.38 15.10
C LYS A 27 -4.18 -7.50 13.97
N LYS A 28 -5.05 -6.80 13.22
CA LYS A 28 -4.72 -6.01 12.03
C LYS A 28 -3.99 -6.83 10.96
N THR A 29 -4.34 -8.11 10.83
CA THR A 29 -3.67 -9.10 9.99
C THR A 29 -4.70 -9.76 9.07
N THR A 30 -4.29 -10.08 7.84
CA THR A 30 -5.10 -10.83 6.86
C THR A 30 -4.22 -11.80 6.10
N ASP A 31 -4.80 -12.89 5.61
CA ASP A 31 -4.24 -13.64 4.49
C ASP A 31 -4.38 -12.82 3.20
N TRP A 32 -3.39 -12.91 2.32
CA TRP A 32 -3.38 -12.25 1.02
C TRP A 32 -3.68 -13.24 -0.11
N SER A 33 -4.90 -13.76 -0.08
CA SER A 33 -5.44 -14.74 -1.02
C SER A 33 -5.81 -14.15 -2.38
N GLY A 34 -6.22 -15.01 -3.32
CA GLY A 34 -6.82 -14.61 -4.60
C GLY A 34 -5.82 -14.26 -5.71
N VAL A 35 -4.49 -14.35 -5.47
CA VAL A 35 -3.49 -14.12 -6.52
C VAL A 35 -3.51 -15.27 -7.53
N ARG A 36 -3.85 -14.96 -8.79
CA ARG A 36 -3.92 -15.93 -9.91
C ARG A 36 -2.96 -15.63 -11.06
N ASN A 37 -1.90 -14.88 -10.78
CA ASN A 37 -0.81 -14.64 -11.71
C ASN A 37 0.45 -15.41 -11.24
N TYR A 38 1.02 -16.25 -12.10
CA TYR A 38 2.16 -17.10 -11.75
C TYR A 38 3.39 -16.31 -11.29
N GLN A 39 3.68 -15.18 -11.92
CA GLN A 39 4.82 -14.34 -11.54
C GLN A 39 4.56 -13.65 -10.19
N ALA A 40 3.36 -13.10 -9.97
CA ALA A 40 2.97 -12.53 -8.68
C ALA A 40 3.00 -13.57 -7.55
N ARG A 41 2.53 -14.81 -7.82
CA ARG A 41 2.65 -15.94 -6.88
C ARG A 41 4.11 -16.24 -6.56
N ASN A 42 4.98 -16.30 -7.56
CA ASN A 42 6.40 -16.56 -7.33
C ASN A 42 7.05 -15.46 -6.47
N PHE A 43 6.69 -14.19 -6.68
CA PHE A 43 7.13 -13.12 -5.78
C PHE A 43 6.68 -13.32 -4.33
N MET A 44 5.46 -13.83 -4.09
CA MET A 44 5.02 -14.16 -2.73
C MET A 44 5.81 -15.32 -2.11
N ARG A 45 6.29 -16.28 -2.90
CA ARG A 45 7.18 -17.36 -2.41
C ARG A 45 8.51 -16.84 -1.92
N ASP A 46 8.99 -15.77 -2.53
CA ASP A 46 10.26 -15.13 -2.19
C ASP A 46 10.14 -14.22 -0.95
N MET A 47 8.93 -13.98 -0.44
CA MET A 47 8.69 -13.16 0.74
C MET A 47 9.09 -13.90 2.02
N THR A 48 9.79 -13.18 2.90
CA THR A 48 10.15 -13.66 4.24
C THR A 48 9.50 -12.84 5.34
N LYS A 49 9.37 -13.40 6.55
CA LYS A 49 8.82 -12.63 7.69
C LYS A 49 9.66 -11.38 7.96
N GLY A 50 8.99 -10.24 8.09
CA GLY A 50 9.63 -8.94 8.29
C GLY A 50 9.83 -8.14 7.01
N ASP A 51 9.62 -8.73 5.83
CA ASP A 51 9.58 -7.98 4.58
C ASP A 51 8.48 -6.92 4.61
N ARG A 52 8.75 -5.76 4.00
CA ARG A 52 7.85 -4.61 4.02
C ARG A 52 7.07 -4.47 2.73
N VAL A 53 5.83 -4.05 2.85
CA VAL A 53 4.85 -3.99 1.77
C VAL A 53 4.28 -2.59 1.66
N LEU A 54 4.29 -2.01 0.46
CA LEU A 54 3.45 -0.87 0.10
C LEU A 54 2.04 -1.39 -0.21
N PHE A 55 1.03 -0.94 0.53
CA PHE A 55 -0.37 -1.26 0.27
C PHE A 55 -0.92 -0.30 -0.78
N TYR A 56 -1.32 -0.84 -1.92
CA TYR A 56 -1.79 -0.04 -3.06
C TYR A 56 -3.27 -0.27 -3.33
N HIS A 57 -4.05 0.81 -3.38
CA HIS A 57 -5.42 0.79 -3.86
C HIS A 57 -5.44 0.88 -5.39
N SER A 58 -5.80 -0.22 -6.04
CA SER A 58 -5.99 -0.31 -7.49
C SER A 58 -7.46 -0.15 -7.88
N SER A 59 -7.71 0.05 -9.18
CA SER A 59 -9.07 0.19 -9.74
C SER A 59 -9.91 1.26 -9.01
N ALA A 60 -9.24 2.29 -8.50
CA ALA A 60 -9.83 3.39 -7.74
C ALA A 60 -9.54 4.74 -8.41
N ASP A 61 -10.33 5.75 -8.06
CA ASP A 61 -10.13 7.13 -8.49
C ASP A 61 -9.89 8.07 -7.29
N PRO A 62 -8.64 8.46 -6.99
CA PRO A 62 -7.40 8.01 -7.63
C PRO A 62 -6.89 6.68 -7.07
N SER A 63 -6.23 5.88 -7.91
CA SER A 63 -5.43 4.73 -7.46
C SER A 63 -4.13 5.24 -6.81
N ALA A 64 -3.78 4.69 -5.65
CA ALA A 64 -2.77 5.29 -4.77
C ALA A 64 -2.08 4.27 -3.86
N VAL A 65 -0.86 4.60 -3.41
CA VAL A 65 -0.27 3.94 -2.23
C VAL A 65 -0.90 4.58 -1.00
N VAL A 66 -1.49 3.77 -0.12
CA VAL A 66 -2.29 4.25 1.02
C VAL A 66 -1.67 3.96 2.38
N GLY A 67 -0.58 3.20 2.41
CA GLY A 67 0.12 2.86 3.62
C GLY A 67 1.09 1.73 3.42
N THR A 68 1.51 1.14 4.53
CA THR A 68 2.46 0.05 4.58
C THR A 68 1.97 -1.11 5.45
N SER A 69 2.54 -2.27 5.20
CA SER A 69 2.30 -3.50 5.94
C SER A 69 3.60 -4.31 6.02
N VAL A 70 3.59 -5.37 6.83
CA VAL A 70 4.72 -6.29 7.01
C VAL A 70 4.26 -7.73 6.83
N VAL A 71 5.07 -8.54 6.17
CA VAL A 71 4.82 -9.99 6.04
C VAL A 71 5.02 -10.64 7.42
N VAL A 72 3.99 -11.31 7.92
CA VAL A 72 3.99 -12.01 9.22
C VAL A 72 3.91 -13.53 9.08
N LYS A 73 3.57 -14.03 7.89
CA LYS A 73 3.63 -15.46 7.52
C LYS A 73 4.09 -15.59 6.07
N GLU A 74 5.09 -16.43 5.86
CA GLU A 74 5.64 -16.78 4.55
C GLU A 74 4.63 -17.58 3.73
N ALA A 75 4.92 -17.78 2.45
CA ALA A 75 3.99 -18.40 1.51
C ALA A 75 3.46 -19.76 1.98
N TYR A 76 2.15 -19.96 1.83
CA TYR A 76 1.46 -21.20 2.11
C TYR A 76 0.27 -21.37 1.15
N PRO A 77 -0.27 -22.59 0.97
CA PRO A 77 -1.36 -22.84 0.03
C PRO A 77 -2.57 -21.91 0.22
N ASP A 78 -3.03 -21.34 -0.89
CA ASP A 78 -4.22 -20.48 -0.92
C ASP A 78 -5.48 -21.35 -0.88
N HIS A 79 -6.22 -21.25 0.24
CA HIS A 79 -7.42 -22.06 0.46
C HIS A 79 -8.60 -21.63 -0.43
N THR A 80 -8.62 -20.37 -0.90
CA THR A 80 -9.67 -19.87 -1.80
C THR A 80 -9.64 -20.57 -3.16
N ALA A 81 -8.48 -21.09 -3.57
CA ALA A 81 -8.36 -21.87 -4.80
C ALA A 81 -9.11 -23.21 -4.76
N LEU A 82 -9.46 -23.70 -3.57
CA LEU A 82 -10.06 -25.01 -3.34
C LEU A 82 -11.57 -24.96 -3.10
N ASP A 83 -12.16 -23.78 -2.95
CA ASP A 83 -13.60 -23.61 -2.70
C ASP A 83 -14.34 -23.28 -3.99
N PRO A 84 -15.21 -24.17 -4.53
CA PRO A 84 -15.99 -23.92 -5.74
C PRO A 84 -16.94 -22.71 -5.69
N LYS A 85 -17.20 -22.14 -4.50
CA LYS A 85 -18.02 -20.94 -4.32
C LYS A 85 -17.21 -19.66 -4.30
N ASP A 86 -15.89 -19.73 -4.17
CA ASP A 86 -15.02 -18.56 -4.19
C ASP A 86 -14.80 -18.07 -5.63
N HIS A 87 -14.69 -16.75 -5.79
CA HIS A 87 -14.42 -16.13 -7.09
C HIS A 87 -13.07 -16.54 -7.69
N HIS A 88 -12.14 -17.00 -6.86
CA HIS A 88 -10.80 -17.40 -7.26
C HIS A 88 -10.60 -18.91 -7.28
N TYR A 89 -11.68 -19.70 -7.27
CA TYR A 89 -11.61 -21.16 -7.42
C TYR A 89 -10.79 -21.57 -8.65
N ASP A 90 -9.93 -22.59 -8.49
CA ASP A 90 -9.23 -23.22 -9.61
C ASP A 90 -9.44 -24.74 -9.56
N PRO A 91 -10.22 -25.34 -10.48
CA PRO A 91 -10.49 -26.78 -10.47
C PRO A 91 -9.24 -27.65 -10.69
N LYS A 92 -8.10 -27.06 -11.08
CA LYS A 92 -6.82 -27.76 -11.21
C LYS A 92 -6.03 -27.80 -9.91
N ALA A 93 -6.37 -26.96 -8.93
CA ALA A 93 -5.71 -26.93 -7.63
C ALA A 93 -6.34 -27.97 -6.70
N THR A 94 -5.52 -28.75 -6.00
CA THR A 94 -5.96 -29.68 -4.96
C THR A 94 -5.18 -29.46 -3.67
N LYS A 95 -5.62 -30.07 -2.56
CA LYS A 95 -4.89 -30.00 -1.28
C LYS A 95 -3.50 -30.62 -1.38
N GLU A 96 -3.38 -31.72 -2.14
CA GLU A 96 -2.14 -32.47 -2.35
C GLU A 96 -1.23 -31.78 -3.37
N LYS A 97 -1.81 -30.99 -4.28
CA LYS A 97 -1.11 -30.25 -5.33
C LYS A 97 -1.59 -28.79 -5.37
N PRO A 98 -1.20 -27.96 -4.39
CA PRO A 98 -1.56 -26.55 -4.40
C PRO A 98 -0.85 -25.84 -5.56
N ILE A 99 -1.62 -25.10 -6.36
CA ILE A 99 -1.09 -24.29 -7.47
C ILE A 99 -0.83 -22.85 -7.00
N TRP A 100 -1.71 -22.35 -6.15
CA TRP A 100 -1.73 -20.97 -5.67
C TRP A 100 -1.33 -20.92 -4.20
N GLU A 101 -0.65 -19.85 -3.85
CA GLU A 101 -0.15 -19.59 -2.50
C GLU A 101 -0.47 -18.15 -2.13
N MET A 102 -0.44 -17.89 -0.84
CA MET A 102 -0.69 -16.59 -0.22
C MET A 102 0.27 -16.42 0.97
N VAL A 103 0.40 -15.18 1.44
CA VAL A 103 1.14 -14.80 2.64
C VAL A 103 0.18 -14.17 3.64
N ASP A 104 0.58 -14.04 4.90
CA ASP A 104 -0.16 -13.15 5.82
C ASP A 104 0.57 -11.83 5.93
N ILE A 105 -0.17 -10.73 5.82
CA ILE A 105 0.36 -9.38 6.06
C ILE A 105 -0.33 -8.75 7.26
N LYS A 106 0.43 -7.93 7.99
CA LYS A 106 -0.06 -7.14 9.11
C LYS A 106 0.11 -5.66 8.81
N LEU A 107 -0.89 -4.86 9.18
CA LEU A 107 -0.81 -3.41 9.09
C LEU A 107 0.41 -2.88 9.85
N ASP A 108 1.15 -1.98 9.20
CA ASP A 108 2.25 -1.24 9.80
C ASP A 108 1.84 0.24 9.98
N GLU A 109 1.61 0.96 8.88
CA GLU A 109 1.21 2.37 8.90
C GLU A 109 0.13 2.67 7.86
N ILE A 110 -0.86 3.49 8.20
CA ILE A 110 -1.77 4.10 7.23
C ILE A 110 -1.28 5.51 6.96
N PHE A 111 -1.08 5.87 5.69
CA PHE A 111 -0.65 7.22 5.36
C PHE A 111 -1.77 8.22 5.63
N PRO A 112 -1.46 9.40 6.21
CA PRO A 112 -2.47 10.44 6.46
C PRO A 112 -3.17 10.93 5.21
N GLU A 113 -2.47 10.92 4.08
CA GLU A 113 -2.98 11.23 2.75
C GLU A 113 -2.55 10.12 1.79
N PRO A 114 -3.44 9.58 0.96
CA PRO A 114 -3.07 8.67 -0.13
C PRO A 114 -2.05 9.32 -1.06
N LEU A 115 -1.07 8.55 -1.55
CA LEU A 115 -0.08 9.00 -2.53
C LEU A 115 -0.50 8.54 -3.94
N PRO A 116 -1.14 9.40 -4.75
CA PRO A 116 -1.74 8.99 -6.01
C PRO A 116 -0.70 8.54 -7.04
N LEU A 117 -1.09 7.62 -7.91
CA LEU A 117 -0.24 7.16 -9.02
C LEU A 117 0.27 8.31 -9.89
N GLY A 118 -0.56 9.35 -10.09
CA GLY A 118 -0.17 10.55 -10.83
C GLY A 118 0.99 11.32 -10.20
N GLU A 119 1.08 11.37 -8.87
CA GLU A 119 2.21 11.99 -8.17
C GLU A 119 3.46 11.12 -8.26
N LEU A 120 3.33 9.80 -8.08
CA LEU A 120 4.44 8.85 -8.21
C LEU A 120 5.11 8.95 -9.60
N ARG A 121 4.32 9.13 -10.66
CA ARG A 121 4.82 9.30 -12.04
C ARG A 121 5.69 10.53 -12.27
N LYS A 122 5.56 11.56 -11.44
CA LYS A 122 6.36 12.79 -11.55
C LYS A 122 7.75 12.63 -10.95
N VAL A 123 8.00 11.56 -10.19
CA VAL A 123 9.21 11.37 -9.40
C VAL A 123 10.24 10.58 -10.20
N LYS A 124 11.29 11.26 -10.67
CA LYS A 124 12.36 10.63 -11.47
C LYS A 124 13.01 9.42 -10.81
N ALA A 125 13.14 9.43 -9.47
CA ALA A 125 13.72 8.32 -8.72
C ALA A 125 12.88 7.03 -8.76
N LEU A 126 11.61 7.11 -9.20
CA LEU A 126 10.70 5.98 -9.35
C LEU A 126 10.52 5.55 -10.81
N ALA A 127 11.25 6.14 -11.77
CA ALA A 127 11.03 5.94 -13.20
C ALA A 127 11.02 4.47 -13.63
N ASP A 128 11.85 3.65 -12.98
CA ASP A 128 12.02 2.23 -13.28
C ASP A 128 11.15 1.31 -12.42
N MET A 129 10.29 1.86 -11.53
CA MET A 129 9.46 1.08 -10.61
C MET A 129 8.43 0.26 -11.41
N GLU A 130 8.28 -1.03 -11.07
CA GLU A 130 7.38 -1.95 -11.78
C GLU A 130 5.92 -1.44 -11.82
N LEU A 131 5.49 -0.71 -10.79
CA LEU A 131 4.18 -0.06 -10.72
C LEU A 131 3.95 0.93 -11.88
N LEU A 132 4.99 1.63 -12.31
CA LEU A 132 4.92 2.70 -13.30
C LEU A 132 5.15 2.22 -14.73
N ARG A 133 5.72 1.02 -14.89
CA ARG A 133 6.01 0.40 -16.18
C ARG A 133 4.74 0.23 -17.01
N LYS A 134 4.75 0.78 -18.23
CA LYS A 134 3.63 0.68 -19.16
C LYS A 134 3.31 -0.79 -19.45
N GLY A 135 2.04 -1.16 -19.31
CA GLY A 135 1.56 -2.52 -19.55
C GLY A 135 1.77 -3.51 -18.40
N SER A 136 2.36 -3.10 -17.27
CA SER A 136 2.43 -3.98 -16.09
C SER A 136 1.02 -4.36 -15.61
N ARG A 137 0.81 -5.66 -15.39
CA ARG A 137 -0.43 -6.26 -14.86
C ARG A 137 -0.17 -7.03 -13.56
N LEU A 138 1.01 -6.87 -12.96
CA LEU A 138 1.37 -7.56 -11.73
C LEU A 138 0.64 -6.93 -10.53
N SER A 139 -0.03 -7.75 -9.72
CA SER A 139 -0.69 -7.38 -8.47
C SER A 139 0.25 -7.43 -7.26
N VAL A 140 1.27 -8.28 -7.33
CA VAL A 140 2.40 -8.35 -6.39
C VAL A 140 3.67 -8.01 -7.16
N GLN A 141 4.45 -7.07 -6.66
CA GLN A 141 5.60 -6.52 -7.35
C GLN A 141 6.79 -6.38 -6.39
N PRO A 142 8.03 -6.70 -6.81
CA PRO A 142 9.20 -6.31 -6.07
C PRO A 142 9.38 -4.79 -6.12
N VAL A 143 9.90 -4.22 -5.04
CA VAL A 143 10.22 -2.81 -4.93
C VAL A 143 11.68 -2.70 -4.53
N ARG A 144 12.47 -1.87 -5.22
CA ARG A 144 13.86 -1.64 -4.81
C ARG A 144 13.88 -0.85 -3.51
N PRO A 145 14.87 -1.07 -2.62
CA PRO A 145 14.97 -0.34 -1.35
C PRO A 145 14.85 1.18 -1.52
N ARG A 146 15.56 1.75 -2.51
CA ARG A 146 15.50 3.18 -2.83
C ARG A 146 14.10 3.65 -3.24
N GLU A 147 13.36 2.85 -4.00
CA GLU A 147 11.99 3.20 -4.43
C GLU A 147 11.05 3.22 -3.23
N PHE A 148 11.15 2.21 -2.37
CA PHE A 148 10.35 2.12 -1.15
C PHE A 148 10.60 3.32 -0.23
N GLU A 149 11.87 3.66 0.01
CA GLU A 149 12.26 4.83 0.81
C GLU A 149 11.68 6.12 0.25
N VAL A 150 11.77 6.33 -1.06
CA VAL A 150 11.22 7.52 -1.73
C VAL A 150 9.70 7.61 -1.55
N VAL A 151 8.98 6.50 -1.73
CA VAL A 151 7.52 6.46 -1.53
C VAL A 151 7.13 6.83 -0.09
N VAL A 152 7.80 6.25 0.90
CA VAL A 152 7.54 6.55 2.32
C VAL A 152 7.88 8.00 2.66
N GLN A 153 8.99 8.54 2.14
CA GLN A 153 9.36 9.94 2.34
C GLN A 153 8.32 10.90 1.77
N LEU A 154 7.83 10.63 0.56
CA LEU A 154 6.79 11.45 -0.09
C LEU A 154 5.49 11.43 0.71
N ALA A 155 5.08 10.27 1.23
CA ALA A 155 3.91 10.15 2.09
C ALA A 155 4.06 10.97 3.40
N GLY A 156 5.25 10.93 4.01
CA GLY A 156 5.54 11.74 5.21
C GLY A 156 5.54 13.26 4.95
N GLN A 157 6.04 13.69 3.79
CA GLN A 157 6.04 15.11 3.39
C GLN A 157 4.65 15.64 3.06
N ALA A 158 3.80 14.83 2.42
CA ALA A 158 2.40 15.16 2.16
C ALA A 158 1.65 15.44 3.47
N ALA A 159 1.86 14.59 4.49
CA ALA A 159 1.29 14.76 5.82
C ALA A 159 1.76 16.06 6.50
N GLY A 160 3.04 16.43 6.35
CA GLY A 160 3.60 17.68 6.88
C GLY A 160 3.00 18.94 6.24
N THR A 161 2.78 18.90 4.93
CA THR A 161 2.18 19.99 4.15
C THR A 161 0.70 20.18 4.48
N ALA A 162 -0.06 19.08 4.57
CA ALA A 162 -1.48 19.10 4.95
C ALA A 162 -1.69 19.69 6.36
N LYS A 163 -0.89 19.27 7.34
CA LYS A 163 -0.92 19.82 8.71
C LYS A 163 -0.63 21.32 8.75
N ARG A 164 0.34 21.81 7.96
CA ARG A 164 0.66 23.25 7.86
C ARG A 164 -0.46 24.05 7.19
N ALA A 165 -1.08 23.52 6.14
CA ALA A 165 -2.20 24.16 5.45
C ALA A 165 -3.44 24.27 6.35
N ALA A 166 -3.78 23.21 7.11
CA ALA A 166 -4.87 23.21 8.07
C ALA A 166 -4.66 24.24 9.20
N LYS A 167 -3.44 24.33 9.74
CA LYS A 167 -3.09 25.34 10.76
C LYS A 167 -3.19 26.78 10.25
N LYS A 168 -2.91 27.02 8.97
CA LYS A 168 -3.02 28.34 8.34
C LYS A 168 -4.48 28.77 8.10
N LYS A 169 -5.38 27.82 7.82
CA LYS A 169 -6.83 28.08 7.68
C LYS A 169 -7.55 28.27 9.02
N ALA A 170 -7.03 27.69 10.10
CA ALA A 170 -7.62 27.82 11.45
C ALA A 170 -7.15 29.05 12.24
N ALA A 171 -6.25 29.88 11.69
CA ALA A 171 -5.81 31.11 12.35
C ALA A 171 -6.90 32.18 12.28
N PRO A 172 -7.34 32.77 13.41
CA PRO A 172 -8.38 33.79 13.40
C PRO A 172 -7.90 35.04 12.66
N ALA A 173 -8.77 35.61 11.82
CA ALA A 173 -8.49 36.84 11.08
C ALA A 173 -8.05 37.95 12.05
N ALA A 174 -6.86 38.51 11.81
CA ALA A 174 -6.33 39.60 12.63
C ALA A 174 -7.31 40.79 12.58
N LYS A 175 -7.82 41.20 13.75
CA LYS A 175 -8.72 42.36 13.87
C LYS A 175 -7.99 43.62 13.36
N PRO A 176 -8.66 44.48 12.57
CA PRO A 176 -8.03 45.69 12.04
C PRO A 176 -7.64 46.62 13.19
N ARG A 177 -6.37 47.04 13.21
CA ARG A 177 -5.83 48.02 14.16
C ARG A 177 -6.59 49.34 13.99
N LYS A 178 -7.37 49.74 15.01
CA LYS A 178 -7.96 51.08 15.09
C LYS A 178 -6.82 52.11 15.13
N LYS A 179 -6.72 52.97 14.11
CA LYS A 179 -5.87 54.16 14.15
C LYS A 179 -6.38 55.06 15.27
N ARG A 180 -5.56 55.26 16.31
CA ARG A 180 -5.80 56.29 17.32
C ARG A 180 -5.56 57.65 16.66
N SER A 181 -6.64 58.40 16.47
CA SER A 181 -6.59 59.83 16.18
C SER A 181 -6.12 60.56 17.46
N SER A 182 -4.97 61.22 17.38
CA SER A 182 -4.54 62.20 18.37
C SER A 182 -5.03 63.57 17.91
N ALA A 183 -6.01 64.14 18.63
CA ALA A 183 -6.33 65.56 18.55
C ALA A 183 -5.87 66.21 19.86
N ARG A 184 -5.16 67.33 19.69
CA ARG A 184 -4.70 68.27 20.72
C ARG A 184 -5.86 69.00 21.36
#